data_AF-A0A7S2VLT1-F1
#
_entry.id   AF-A0A7S2VLT1-F1
#
_cell.length_a   1.000
_cell.length_b   1.000
_cell.length_c   1.000
_cell.angle_alpha   90.00
_cell.angle_beta   90.00
_cell.angle_gamma   90.00
#
_symmetry.space_group_name_H-M   'P 1'
#
loop_
_entity.id
_entity.type
_entity.pdbx_description
1 polymer ?
#
loop_
_entity_poly.entity_id
_entity_poly.type
_entity_poly.pdbx_seq_one_letter_code
_entity_poly.pdbx_strand_id
1 'polypeptide(L)'
;SFINSNYMGFGTGIVPRGCGFTLQNRGHNFIVRAGHPNCVGPGKFCYHTIIPGIATYAASGELFAALGVMGGFMQPQGHLQVFSALADYGLDPQAALDQPRFCLEGVDSALGPESTESAQLLLEEGVPPDVQAELARR
;
A
#
# COMPACT_ATOMS: atom_id res chain seq x y z
N SER A 1 16.22 -0.34 2.03
CA SER A 1 14.81 -0.76 1.93
C SER A 1 14.58 -1.31 0.53
N PHE A 2 14.05 -2.53 0.39
CA PHE A 2 13.91 -3.24 -0.89
C PHE A 2 12.57 -3.97 -0.95
N ILE A 3 11.93 -3.95 -2.11
CA ILE A 3 10.63 -4.60 -2.36
C ILE A 3 10.48 -4.87 -3.87
N ASN A 4 10.01 -6.06 -4.22
CA ASN A 4 9.73 -6.49 -5.59
C ASN A 4 8.41 -7.28 -5.63
N SER A 5 7.70 -7.25 -6.76
CA SER A 5 6.42 -7.95 -6.89
C SER A 5 6.01 -8.10 -8.35
N ASN A 6 5.32 -9.20 -8.65
CA ASN A 6 4.64 -9.44 -9.92
C ASN A 6 3.28 -8.74 -10.04
N TYR A 7 2.99 -7.80 -9.14
CA TYR A 7 1.71 -7.13 -8.88
C TYR A 7 0.67 -8.05 -8.23
N MET A 8 -0.15 -8.77 -9.00
CA MET A 8 -1.18 -9.65 -8.45
C MET A 8 -0.65 -11.08 -8.37
N GLY A 9 -0.17 -11.52 -7.20
CA GLY A 9 0.27 -12.90 -6.97
C GLY A 9 1.32 -13.37 -8.00
N PHE A 10 0.98 -14.40 -8.78
CA PHE A 10 1.83 -14.92 -9.88
C PHE A 10 1.90 -14.01 -11.12
N GLY A 11 1.30 -12.82 -11.09
CA GLY A 11 1.30 -11.88 -12.20
C GLY A 11 0.33 -12.32 -13.28
N THR A 12 0.82 -12.44 -14.51
CA THR A 12 0.01 -12.86 -15.68
C THR A 12 -0.28 -14.36 -15.69
N GLY A 13 0.45 -15.16 -14.91
CA GLY A 13 0.47 -16.62 -15.03
C GLY A 13 1.24 -17.14 -16.27
N ILE A 14 1.71 -16.26 -17.16
CA ILE A 14 2.50 -16.63 -18.33
C ILE A 14 3.91 -16.98 -17.87
N VAL A 15 4.34 -18.21 -18.16
CA VAL A 15 5.70 -18.72 -17.90
C VAL A 15 6.45 -18.85 -19.22
N PRO A 16 7.52 -18.07 -19.45
CA PRO A 16 8.37 -18.25 -20.62
C PRO A 16 8.98 -19.66 -20.66
N ARG A 17 9.00 -20.27 -21.85
CA ARG A 17 9.42 -21.67 -22.04
C ARG A 17 10.83 -21.89 -21.49
N GLY A 18 10.95 -22.83 -20.54
CA GLY A 18 12.23 -23.22 -19.95
C GLY A 18 12.77 -22.27 -18.86
N CYS A 19 12.05 -21.19 -18.51
CA CYS A 19 12.57 -20.17 -17.61
C CYS A 19 12.17 -20.34 -16.13
N GLY A 20 11.06 -21.03 -15.84
CA GLY A 20 10.65 -21.31 -14.46
C GLY A 20 10.16 -20.11 -13.64
N PHE A 21 9.92 -18.95 -14.26
CA PHE A 21 9.35 -17.77 -13.63
C PHE A 21 8.12 -17.25 -14.39
N THR A 22 7.23 -16.53 -13.70
CA THR A 22 6.08 -15.87 -14.32
C THR A 22 6.36 -14.41 -14.67
N LEU A 23 5.64 -13.89 -15.68
CA LEU A 23 5.69 -12.47 -16.04
C LEU A 23 4.73 -11.64 -15.18
N GLN A 24 5.18 -10.47 -14.69
CA GLN A 24 4.34 -9.54 -13.93
C GLN A 24 3.12 -9.05 -14.73
N ASN A 25 1.99 -8.78 -14.05
CA ASN A 25 0.81 -8.16 -14.67
C ASN A 25 0.66 -6.68 -14.30
N ARG A 26 1.77 -5.98 -14.00
CA ARG A 26 1.79 -4.58 -13.54
C ARG A 26 1.04 -3.61 -14.45
N GLY A 27 1.04 -3.86 -15.76
CA GLY A 27 0.30 -3.05 -16.74
C GLY A 27 -1.21 -2.98 -16.50
N HIS A 28 -1.78 -3.89 -15.70
CA HIS A 28 -3.18 -3.80 -15.27
C HIS A 28 -3.49 -2.51 -14.49
N ASN A 29 -2.47 -1.86 -13.92
CA ASN A 29 -2.65 -0.62 -13.18
C ASN A 29 -2.72 0.64 -14.07
N PHE A 30 -2.68 0.50 -15.39
CA PHE A 30 -2.95 1.62 -16.30
C PHE A 30 -4.44 1.95 -16.34
N ILE A 31 -4.74 3.22 -16.61
CA ILE A 31 -6.09 3.67 -16.89
C ILE A 31 -6.29 3.78 -18.39
N VAL A 32 -7.42 3.30 -18.92
CA VAL A 32 -7.75 3.36 -20.35
C VAL A 32 -8.69 4.53 -20.62
N ARG A 33 -8.29 5.72 -20.16
CA ARG A 33 -9.02 6.98 -20.34
C ARG A 33 -8.05 8.05 -20.84
N ALA A 34 -8.29 8.52 -22.07
CA ALA A 34 -7.50 9.58 -22.66
C ALA A 34 -7.47 10.82 -21.75
N GLY A 35 -6.32 11.48 -21.66
CA GLY A 35 -6.11 12.65 -20.80
C GLY A 35 -5.80 12.32 -19.33
N HIS A 36 -5.98 11.08 -18.86
CA HIS A 36 -5.57 10.73 -17.49
C HIS A 36 -4.03 10.69 -17.36
N PRO A 37 -3.42 11.23 -16.29
CA PRO A 37 -1.97 11.18 -16.10
C PRO A 37 -1.39 9.75 -16.08
N ASN A 38 -2.19 8.76 -15.66
CA ASN A 38 -1.85 7.33 -15.70
C ASN A 38 -2.49 6.59 -16.90
N CYS A 39 -2.81 7.30 -17.99
CA CYS A 39 -3.29 6.65 -19.21
C CYS A 39 -2.20 5.75 -19.83
N VAL A 40 -2.58 4.60 -20.38
CA VAL A 40 -1.67 3.69 -21.09
C VAL A 40 -0.98 4.39 -22.27
N GLY A 41 0.30 4.07 -22.50
CA GLY A 41 1.08 4.61 -23.62
C GLY A 41 2.41 3.86 -23.82
N PRO A 42 3.01 3.93 -25.03
CA PRO A 42 4.24 3.21 -25.35
C PRO A 42 5.43 3.72 -24.51
N GLY A 43 6.21 2.80 -23.94
CA GLY A 43 7.40 3.13 -23.13
C GLY A 43 7.10 3.80 -21.78
N LYS A 44 5.83 3.99 -21.44
CA LYS A 44 5.40 4.60 -20.17
C LYS A 44 5.37 3.55 -19.07
N PHE A 45 5.70 3.95 -17.84
CA PHE A 45 5.45 3.17 -16.64
C PHE A 45 4.11 3.56 -16.02
N CYS A 46 3.32 2.59 -15.60
CA CYS A 46 2.08 2.86 -14.88
C CYS A 46 2.37 3.34 -13.46
N TYR A 47 1.35 3.93 -12.82
CA TYR A 47 1.35 4.11 -11.36
C TYR A 47 1.74 2.80 -10.68
N HIS A 48 2.66 2.86 -9.73
CA HIS A 48 3.25 1.68 -9.12
C HIS A 48 2.85 1.62 -7.65
N THR A 49 2.30 0.48 -7.23
CA THR A 49 1.90 0.32 -5.83
C THR A 49 3.09 0.06 -4.92
N ILE A 50 4.19 -0.50 -5.45
CA ILE A 50 5.38 -0.84 -4.65
C ILE A 50 6.06 0.44 -4.14
N ILE A 51 6.18 0.56 -2.81
CA ILE A 51 6.84 1.68 -2.16
C ILE A 51 7.75 1.19 -1.01
N PRO A 52 9.09 1.13 -1.17
CA PRO A 52 9.99 0.97 -0.03
C PRO A 52 10.10 2.27 0.77
N GLY A 53 10.02 2.20 2.09
CA GLY A 53 10.18 3.35 2.99
C GLY A 53 11.56 3.43 3.65
N ILE A 54 12.11 4.63 3.74
CA ILE A 54 13.21 5.00 4.63
C ILE A 54 12.80 6.28 5.34
N ALA A 55 12.93 6.30 6.65
CA ALA A 55 12.72 7.47 7.49
C ALA A 55 14.04 7.88 8.13
N THR A 56 14.27 9.19 8.23
CA THR A 56 15.43 9.80 8.86
C THR A 56 15.00 10.88 9.84
N TYR A 57 15.84 11.15 10.84
CA TYR A 57 15.64 12.31 11.70
C TYR A 57 15.93 13.59 10.91
N ALA A 58 14.96 14.50 10.81
CA ALA A 58 15.12 15.71 10.01
C ALA A 58 16.28 16.61 10.47
N ALA A 59 16.58 16.62 11.78
CA ALA A 59 17.62 17.45 12.35
C ALA A 59 19.04 16.90 12.13
N SER A 60 19.25 15.59 12.27
CA SER A 60 20.57 14.96 12.17
C SER A 60 20.83 14.26 10.84
N GLY A 61 19.78 13.97 10.06
CA GLY A 61 19.84 13.13 8.87
C GLY A 61 20.08 11.65 9.18
N GLU A 62 20.19 11.27 10.45
CA GLU A 62 20.45 9.90 10.86
C GLU A 62 19.29 8.99 10.48
N LEU A 63 19.62 7.75 10.12
CA LEU A 63 18.65 6.72 9.80
C LEU A 63 17.78 6.44 11.03
N PHE A 64 16.48 6.69 10.91
CA PHE A 64 15.50 6.33 11.93
C PHE A 64 15.01 4.89 11.70
N ALA A 65 14.50 4.61 10.50
CA ALA A 65 13.95 3.30 10.17
C ALA A 65 14.00 3.01 8.66
N ALA A 66 14.20 1.74 8.30
CA ALA A 66 13.82 1.22 7.00
C ALA A 66 12.52 0.43 7.20
N LEU A 67 11.44 0.82 6.52
CA LEU A 67 10.11 0.26 6.71
C LEU A 67 9.46 -0.13 5.38
N GLY A 68 8.56 -1.10 5.49
CA GLY A 68 7.78 -1.62 4.37
C GLY A 68 6.60 -2.43 4.90
N VAL A 69 5.40 -2.17 4.37
CA VAL A 69 4.21 -3.00 4.65
C VAL A 69 3.67 -3.48 3.32
N MET A 70 3.72 -4.79 3.06
CA MET A 70 3.23 -5.39 1.82
C MET A 70 1.70 -5.29 1.71
N GLY A 71 1.16 -5.14 0.48
CA GLY A 71 -0.29 -5.23 0.26
C GLY A 71 -0.91 -4.33 -0.81
N GLY A 72 -0.24 -4.06 -1.94
CA GLY A 72 -0.86 -3.28 -3.02
C GLY A 72 -1.19 -1.85 -2.59
N PHE A 73 -2.47 -1.48 -2.59
CA PHE A 73 -2.94 -0.15 -2.13
C PHE A 73 -3.00 0.01 -0.60
N MET A 74 -2.82 -1.07 0.15
CA MET A 74 -2.60 -1.01 1.60
C MET A 74 -1.22 -0.45 1.95
N GLN A 75 -0.22 -0.53 1.06
CA GLN A 75 1.15 -0.14 1.36
C GLN A 75 1.27 1.28 1.96
N PRO A 76 0.72 2.36 1.37
CA PRO A 76 0.80 3.69 1.97
C PRO A 76 0.07 3.80 3.32
N GLN A 77 -1.04 3.09 3.46
CA GLN A 77 -1.85 3.08 4.69
C GLN A 77 -1.13 2.37 5.82
N GLY A 78 -0.51 1.22 5.54
CA GLY A 78 0.32 0.48 6.47
C GLY A 78 1.62 1.22 6.82
N HIS A 79 2.24 1.89 5.84
CA HIS A 79 3.40 2.75 6.10
C HIS A 79 3.08 3.84 7.11
N LEU A 80 1.93 4.51 6.97
CA LEU A 80 1.47 5.51 7.92
C LEU A 80 1.29 4.91 9.32
N GLN A 81 0.59 3.78 9.42
CA GLN A 81 0.31 3.12 10.70
C GLN A 81 1.60 2.68 11.42
N VAL A 82 2.51 2.01 10.72
CA VAL A 82 3.79 1.57 11.30
C VAL A 82 4.70 2.74 11.63
N PHE A 83 4.77 3.76 10.77
CA PHE A 83 5.58 4.93 11.06
C PHE A 83 5.06 5.69 12.29
N SER A 84 3.74 5.88 12.42
CA SER A 84 3.13 6.51 13.59
C SER A 84 3.35 5.69 14.87
N ALA A 85 3.20 4.36 14.81
CA ALA A 85 3.52 3.46 15.92
C ALA A 85 4.96 3.65 16.44
N LEU A 86 5.92 3.76 15.53
CA LEU A 86 7.34 3.97 15.87
C LEU A 86 7.61 5.40 16.36
N ALA A 87 7.12 6.41 15.64
CA ALA A 87 7.51 7.81 15.82
C ALA A 87 6.67 8.54 16.88
N ASP A 88 5.36 8.30 16.91
CA ASP A 88 4.43 9.01 17.79
C ASP A 88 4.20 8.24 19.09
N TYR A 89 4.10 6.91 19.02
CA TYR A 89 3.83 6.06 20.19
C TYR A 89 5.09 5.42 20.80
N GLY A 90 6.25 5.58 20.14
CA GLY A 90 7.52 5.07 20.65
C GLY A 90 7.56 3.55 20.81
N LEU A 91 6.74 2.82 20.04
CA LEU A 91 6.72 1.36 20.09
C LEU A 91 8.01 0.79 19.49
N ASP A 92 8.42 -0.38 19.98
CA ASP A 92 9.49 -1.14 19.33
C ASP A 92 9.02 -1.72 17.99
N PRO A 93 9.93 -2.15 17.10
CA PRO A 93 9.56 -2.63 15.77
C PRO A 93 8.59 -3.81 15.76
N GLN A 94 8.65 -4.72 16.73
CA GLN A 94 7.75 -5.87 16.79
C GLN A 94 6.37 -5.42 17.25
N ALA A 95 6.30 -4.63 18.34
CA ALA A 95 5.04 -4.09 18.82
C ALA A 95 4.35 -3.20 17.77
N ALA A 96 5.09 -2.42 16.99
CA ALA A 96 4.56 -1.62 15.89
C ALA A 96 3.94 -2.48 14.77
N LEU A 97 4.48 -3.68 14.53
CA LEU A 97 3.95 -4.62 13.55
C LEU A 97 2.76 -5.42 14.09
N ASP A 98 2.72 -5.68 15.39
CA ASP A 98 1.68 -6.47 16.06
C ASP A 98 0.37 -5.68 16.31
N GLN A 99 0.40 -4.36 16.20
CA GLN A 99 -0.81 -3.53 16.32
C GLN A 99 -1.87 -3.91 15.27
N PRO A 100 -3.15 -4.05 15.66
CA PRO A 100 -4.25 -4.22 14.71
C PRO A 100 -4.29 -3.08 13.70
N ARG A 101 -4.45 -3.42 12.41
CA ARG A 101 -4.46 -2.45 11.32
C ARG A 101 -5.86 -2.18 10.79
N PHE A 102 -5.96 -1.06 10.10
CA PHE A 102 -7.11 -0.72 9.28
C PHE A 102 -6.71 -0.49 7.82
N CYS A 103 -7.67 -0.69 6.91
CA CYS A 103 -7.50 -0.46 5.49
C CYS A 103 -8.77 0.14 4.89
N LEU A 104 -8.66 1.23 4.15
CA LEU A 104 -9.71 1.74 3.28
C LEU A 104 -9.68 0.96 1.96
N GLU A 105 -10.77 0.26 1.69
CA GLU A 105 -11.04 -0.46 0.44
C GLU A 105 -12.08 0.29 -0.41
N GLY A 106 -12.11 0.05 -1.72
CA GLY A 106 -13.07 0.67 -2.63
C GLY A 106 -12.66 2.05 -3.16
N VAL A 107 -11.46 2.52 -2.81
CA VAL A 107 -10.88 3.75 -3.37
C VAL A 107 -10.40 3.49 -4.80
N ASP A 108 -11.06 4.13 -5.77
CA ASP A 108 -10.71 4.01 -7.19
C ASP A 108 -9.63 5.04 -7.56
N SER A 109 -8.44 4.52 -7.89
CA SER A 109 -7.32 5.30 -8.40
C SER A 109 -7.61 6.11 -9.67
N ALA A 110 -8.66 5.76 -10.43
CA ALA A 110 -9.09 6.48 -11.63
C ALA A 110 -10.04 7.65 -11.34
N LEU A 111 -10.77 7.60 -10.22
CA LEU A 111 -11.67 8.65 -9.77
C LEU A 111 -10.99 9.61 -8.78
N GLY A 112 -9.84 9.21 -8.22
CA GLY A 112 -9.08 10.06 -7.31
C GLY A 112 -9.78 10.21 -5.95
N PRO A 113 -9.58 11.33 -5.24
CA PRO A 113 -10.10 11.52 -3.88
C PRO A 113 -11.62 11.37 -3.77
N GLU A 114 -12.36 11.65 -4.84
CA GLU A 114 -13.83 11.54 -4.87
C GLU A 114 -14.33 10.10 -4.68
N SER A 115 -13.51 9.09 -4.93
CA SER A 115 -13.87 7.69 -4.68
C SER A 115 -13.97 7.30 -3.19
N THR A 116 -13.51 8.18 -2.30
CA THR A 116 -13.52 7.90 -0.85
C THR A 116 -14.92 7.90 -0.24
N GLU A 117 -15.91 8.52 -0.87
CA GLU A 117 -17.31 8.51 -0.39
C GLU A 117 -17.93 7.10 -0.41
N SER A 118 -17.43 6.22 -1.28
CA SER A 118 -17.85 4.82 -1.36
C SER A 118 -16.89 3.84 -0.68
N ALA A 119 -15.85 4.35 -0.03
CA ALA A 119 -14.83 3.51 0.58
C ALA A 119 -15.34 2.79 1.83
N GLN A 120 -14.90 1.55 2.01
CA GLN A 120 -15.18 0.75 3.19
C GLN A 120 -13.95 0.73 4.10
N LEU A 121 -14.15 0.98 5.40
CA LEU A 121 -13.11 0.81 6.39
C LEU A 121 -13.09 -0.64 6.87
N LEU A 122 -12.06 -1.38 6.48
CA LEU A 122 -11.77 -2.72 6.96
C LEU A 122 -10.90 -2.63 8.22
N LEU A 123 -11.22 -3.43 9.22
CA LEU A 123 -10.52 -3.50 10.50
C LEU A 123 -10.05 -4.94 10.75
N GLU A 124 -8.83 -5.12 11.23
CA GLU A 124 -8.36 -6.43 11.68
C GLU A 124 -9.05 -6.87 12.99
N GLU A 125 -9.02 -8.17 13.24
CA GLU A 125 -9.37 -8.72 14.54
C GLU A 125 -8.46 -8.12 15.63
N GLY A 126 -9.04 -7.76 16.77
CA GLY A 126 -8.32 -7.11 17.88
C GLY A 126 -8.62 -5.63 18.07
N VAL A 127 -9.26 -4.97 17.10
CA VAL A 127 -9.79 -3.60 17.32
C VAL A 127 -10.95 -3.65 18.33
N PRO A 128 -10.93 -2.85 19.42
CA PRO A 128 -11.95 -2.88 20.45
C PRO A 128 -13.38 -2.63 19.92
N PRO A 129 -14.42 -3.37 20.36
CA PRO A 129 -15.78 -3.23 19.84
C PRO A 129 -16.39 -1.83 20.01
N ASP A 130 -16.02 -1.11 21.06
CA ASP A 130 -16.43 0.27 21.30
C ASP A 130 -15.83 1.24 20.26
N VAL A 131 -14.58 1.02 19.85
CA VAL A 131 -13.94 1.78 18.77
C VAL A 131 -14.63 1.48 17.44
N GLN A 132 -14.94 0.21 17.14
CA GLN A 132 -15.67 -0.15 15.93
C GLN A 132 -17.04 0.52 15.86
N ALA A 133 -17.80 0.49 16.97
CA ALA A 133 -19.11 1.12 17.06
C ALA A 133 -19.03 2.65 16.92
N GLU A 134 -18.00 3.28 17.47
CA GLU A 134 -17.77 4.72 17.32
C GLU A 134 -17.44 5.09 15.87
N LEU A 135 -16.58 4.34 15.19
CA LEU A 135 -16.24 4.57 13.78
C LEU A 135 -17.47 4.41 12.87
N ALA A 136 -18.33 3.42 13.13
CA ALA A 136 -19.54 3.20 12.36
C ALA A 136 -20.60 4.31 12.51
N ARG A 137 -20.50 5.16 13.54
CA ARG A 137 -21.40 6.29 13.75
C ARG A 137 -20.96 7.57 13.04
N ARG A 138 -19.72 7.65 12.61
CA ARG A 138 -19.13 8.83 11.94
C ARG A 138 -19.29 8.72 10.44
#